data_AF-A0A1G9SGX8-F1
#
_entry.id   AF-A0A1G9SGX8-F1
#
_cell.length_a   1.000
_cell.length_b   1.000
_cell.length_c   1.000
_cell.angle_alpha   90.00
_cell.angle_beta   90.00
_cell.angle_gamma   90.00
#
_symmetry.space_group_name_H-M   'P 1'
#
loop_
_entity.id
_entity.type
_entity.pdbx_description
1 polymer ?
#
loop_
_entity_poly.entity_id
_entity_poly.type
_entity_poly.pdbx_seq_one_letter_code
_entity_poly.pdbx_strand_id
1 'polypeptide(L)'
;MKSDNKYESKILEDDIDKLSKNLYLESPDLWIDFTDKINDNKFDEMILFFASKYNFLSIIKHAITNELIDVNLPSKNKSYPTISQHLISVAQQNNSAEIYNYLKSLTDNEDSLNYKKTDDKTKNDNIDNANKDTSISYYPKFICKNCKTNIFDTGFSESEKIIYTYSPEENSVKETSRARMNKISCSNCNTPLENVTLEILESLCSIQNCSKCFTNLTIGGITDKVKMIFDDKINKFIPQSTTYHCSNCDNIINENQKNFFGL
;
A
#
# COMPACT_ATOMS: atom_id res chain seq x y z
N MET A 1 6.71 -16.07 31.95
CA MET A 1 6.04 -14.75 31.93
C MET A 1 6.99 -13.55 32.11
N LYS A 2 8.32 -13.66 31.85
CA LYS A 2 9.25 -12.51 31.79
C LYS A 2 9.93 -12.35 30.42
N SER A 3 9.73 -13.30 29.50
CA SER A 3 10.31 -13.33 28.15
C SER A 3 9.59 -12.41 27.17
N ASP A 4 8.26 -12.32 27.27
CA ASP A 4 7.42 -11.72 26.24
C ASP A 4 7.54 -10.19 26.24
N ASN A 5 7.63 -9.59 27.43
CA ASN A 5 7.77 -8.15 27.62
C ASN A 5 9.12 -7.59 27.09
N LYS A 6 10.18 -8.42 27.14
CA LYS A 6 11.51 -8.02 26.61
C LYS A 6 11.57 -8.08 25.08
N TYR A 7 10.82 -9.00 24.48
CA TYR A 7 10.74 -9.15 23.03
C TYR A 7 9.91 -8.02 22.40
N GLU A 8 8.78 -7.66 23.01
CA GLU A 8 7.95 -6.52 22.57
C GLU A 8 8.68 -5.18 22.69
N SER A 9 9.43 -4.95 23.78
CA SER A 9 10.27 -3.76 23.95
C SER A 9 11.33 -3.64 22.85
N LYS A 10 11.94 -4.77 22.45
CA LYS A 10 12.97 -4.76 21.41
C LYS A 10 12.39 -4.47 20.02
N ILE A 11 11.22 -5.01 19.71
CA ILE A 11 10.53 -4.71 18.43
C ILE A 11 10.17 -3.23 18.36
N LEU A 12 9.68 -2.65 19.46
CA LEU A 12 9.34 -1.24 19.53
C LEU A 12 10.58 -0.36 19.29
N GLU A 13 11.69 -0.64 19.97
CA GLU A 13 12.96 0.08 19.77
C GLU A 13 13.45 -0.02 18.32
N ASP A 14 13.45 -1.22 17.72
CA ASP A 14 13.87 -1.44 16.34
C ASP A 14 12.98 -0.67 15.33
N ASP A 15 11.68 -0.56 15.59
CA ASP A 15 10.75 0.15 14.71
C ASP A 15 10.83 1.68 14.89
N ILE A 16 11.08 2.17 16.11
CA ILE A 16 11.38 3.59 16.37
C ILE A 16 12.66 4.00 15.63
N ASP A 17 13.70 3.17 15.66
CA ASP A 17 14.95 3.43 14.94
C ASP A 17 14.77 3.47 13.41
N LYS A 18 13.94 2.58 12.86
CA LYS A 18 13.60 2.61 11.43
C LYS A 18 12.77 3.84 11.07
N LEU A 19 11.80 4.20 11.91
CA LEU A 19 10.99 5.40 11.73
C LEU A 19 11.84 6.66 11.77
N SER A 20 12.78 6.75 12.73
CA SER A 20 13.76 7.82 12.85
C SER A 20 14.57 8.01 11.57
N LYS A 21 15.09 6.90 11.01
CA LYS A 21 15.84 6.94 9.74
C LYS A 21 14.99 7.39 8.56
N ASN A 22 13.76 6.90 8.45
CA ASN A 22 12.85 7.32 7.39
C ASN A 22 12.54 8.82 7.48
N LEU A 23 12.28 9.31 8.70
CA LEU A 23 11.96 10.72 8.93
C LEU A 23 13.16 11.64 8.70
N TYR A 24 14.37 11.22 9.08
CA TYR A 24 15.59 11.96 8.77
C TYR A 24 15.79 12.16 7.26
N LEU A 25 15.49 11.15 6.46
CA LEU A 25 15.61 11.22 5.00
C LEU A 25 14.51 12.09 4.35
N GLU A 26 13.31 12.10 4.92
CA GLU A 26 12.17 12.83 4.37
C GLU A 26 12.12 14.29 4.83
N SER A 27 12.37 14.54 6.12
CA SER A 27 12.30 15.88 6.73
C SER A 27 13.22 15.97 7.94
N PRO A 28 14.48 16.40 7.74
CA PRO A 28 15.45 16.58 8.82
C PRO A 28 14.96 17.53 9.93
N ASP A 29 14.17 18.54 9.58
CA ASP A 29 13.62 19.50 10.55
C ASP A 29 12.61 18.84 11.50
N LEU A 30 11.71 17.99 10.96
CA LEU A 30 10.76 17.21 11.77
C LEU A 30 11.44 16.08 12.54
N TRP A 31 12.56 15.58 12.05
CA TRP A 31 13.33 14.54 12.73
C TRP A 31 13.90 15.00 14.08
N ILE A 32 14.29 16.27 14.21
CA ILE A 32 14.75 16.83 15.49
C ILE A 32 13.61 16.79 16.52
N ASP A 33 12.44 17.32 16.16
CA ASP A 33 11.24 17.32 17.02
C ASP A 33 10.77 15.90 17.37
N PHE A 34 10.85 14.97 16.41
CA PHE A 34 10.60 13.55 16.65
C PHE A 34 11.56 12.96 17.69
N THR A 35 12.86 13.22 17.56
CA THR A 35 13.89 12.67 18.45
C THR A 35 13.70 13.17 19.87
N ASP A 36 13.44 14.46 20.05
CA ASP A 36 13.17 15.06 21.37
C ASP A 36 11.92 14.44 22.01
N LYS A 37 10.84 14.26 21.24
CA LYS A 37 9.60 13.66 21.74
C LYS A 37 9.77 12.19 22.11
N ILE A 38 10.47 11.39 21.31
CA ILE A 38 10.73 9.99 21.61
C ILE A 38 11.59 9.86 22.87
N ASN A 39 12.63 10.68 23.03
CA ASN A 39 13.45 10.70 24.24
C ASN A 39 12.63 11.07 25.50
N ASP A 40 11.66 11.96 25.34
CA ASP A 40 10.70 12.36 26.38
C ASP A 40 9.54 11.36 26.56
N ASN A 41 9.51 10.25 25.82
CA ASN A 41 8.41 9.27 25.77
C ASN A 41 7.03 9.91 25.47
N LYS A 42 7.01 10.94 24.61
CA LYS A 42 5.80 11.65 24.17
C LYS A 42 5.41 11.17 22.78
N PHE A 43 4.22 10.58 22.66
CA PHE A 43 3.64 10.16 21.39
C PHE A 43 2.51 11.11 21.03
N ASP A 44 2.73 11.97 20.02
CA ASP A 44 1.70 12.86 19.51
C ASP A 44 1.23 12.46 18.12
N GLU A 45 0.23 13.16 17.60
CA GLU A 45 -0.33 12.85 16.28
C GLU A 45 0.72 12.86 15.15
N MET A 46 1.79 13.65 15.25
CA MET A 46 2.85 13.67 14.24
C MET A 46 3.63 12.35 14.22
N ILE A 47 3.99 11.82 15.39
CA ILE A 47 4.65 10.52 15.50
C ILE A 47 3.75 9.41 14.97
N LEU A 48 2.48 9.41 15.37
CA LEU A 48 1.52 8.40 14.93
C LEU A 48 1.23 8.52 13.42
N PHE A 49 1.26 9.73 12.86
CA PHE A 49 1.11 9.95 11.43
C PHE A 49 2.21 9.25 10.64
N PHE A 50 3.49 9.46 11.00
CA PHE A 50 4.58 8.81 10.29
C PHE A 50 4.64 7.30 10.56
N ALA A 51 4.30 6.85 11.76
CA ALA A 51 4.15 5.43 12.04
C ALA A 51 3.06 4.79 11.17
N SER A 52 1.93 5.49 10.99
CA SER A 52 0.83 5.11 10.09
C SER A 52 1.21 5.15 8.63
N LYS A 53 2.09 6.07 8.23
CA LYS A 53 2.59 6.20 6.87
C LYS A 53 3.52 5.05 6.48
N TYR A 54 4.36 4.59 7.40
CA TYR A 54 5.39 3.56 7.14
C TYR A 54 5.03 2.17 7.71
N ASN A 55 3.79 1.95 8.10
CA ASN A 55 3.28 0.67 8.60
C ASN A 55 3.98 0.13 9.87
N PHE A 56 4.39 1.00 10.81
CA PHE A 56 4.94 0.57 12.11
C PHE A 56 3.85 0.36 13.17
N LEU A 57 3.20 -0.81 13.15
CA LEU A 57 2.09 -1.14 14.05
C LEU A 57 2.50 -1.14 15.54
N SER A 58 3.72 -1.58 15.86
CA SER A 58 4.25 -1.65 17.23
C SER A 58 4.19 -0.29 17.95
N ILE A 59 4.54 0.78 17.23
CA ILE A 59 4.53 2.17 17.71
C ILE A 59 3.09 2.63 18.01
N ILE A 60 2.15 2.38 17.08
CA ILE A 60 0.74 2.73 17.27
C ILE A 60 0.15 1.96 18.47
N LYS A 61 0.39 0.65 18.56
CA LYS A 61 -0.06 -0.19 19.67
C LYS A 61 0.48 0.31 21.01
N HIS A 62 1.78 0.63 21.07
CA HIS A 62 2.42 1.13 22.27
C HIS A 62 1.79 2.43 22.74
N ALA A 63 1.60 3.41 21.84
CA ALA A 63 1.03 4.70 22.18
C ALA A 63 -0.41 4.61 22.71
N ILE A 64 -1.26 3.78 22.09
CA ILE A 64 -2.66 3.61 22.49
C ILE A 64 -2.79 2.78 23.77
N THR A 65 -2.06 1.66 23.87
CA THR A 65 -2.17 0.72 25.00
C THR A 65 -1.62 1.31 26.30
N ASN A 66 -0.63 2.20 26.21
CA ASN A 66 -0.07 2.91 27.37
C ASN A 66 -0.70 4.30 27.58
N GLU A 67 -1.81 4.60 26.90
CA GLU A 67 -2.57 5.85 27.04
C GLU A 67 -1.72 7.13 26.84
N LEU A 68 -0.68 7.04 26.00
CA LEU A 68 0.22 8.17 25.72
C LEU A 68 -0.44 9.22 24.81
N ILE A 69 -1.52 8.82 24.12
CA ILE A 69 -2.36 9.67 23.29
C ILE A 69 -3.79 9.14 23.23
N ASP A 70 -4.76 10.02 23.31
CA ASP A 70 -6.15 9.69 22.99
C ASP A 70 -6.43 9.97 21.51
N VAL A 71 -6.55 8.91 20.72
CA VAL A 71 -6.79 8.98 19.27
C VAL A 71 -8.21 9.44 18.91
N ASN A 72 -9.12 9.56 19.89
CA ASN A 72 -10.46 10.09 19.66
C ASN A 72 -10.53 11.62 19.76
N LEU A 73 -9.45 12.26 20.20
CA LEU A 73 -9.35 13.72 20.23
C LEU A 73 -9.36 14.31 18.81
N PRO A 74 -9.75 15.59 18.68
CA PRO A 74 -9.70 16.30 17.40
C PRO A 74 -8.30 16.27 16.77
N SER A 75 -8.25 15.98 15.47
CA SER A 75 -7.00 16.03 14.71
C SER A 75 -6.49 17.47 14.57
N LYS A 76 -5.16 17.63 14.60
CA LYS A 76 -4.48 18.87 14.17
C LYS A 76 -4.78 19.16 12.69
N ASN A 77 -5.03 18.14 11.89
CA ASN A 77 -5.51 18.27 10.53
C ASN A 77 -7.04 18.46 10.51
N LYS A 78 -7.48 19.70 10.31
CA LYS A 78 -8.90 20.10 10.36
C LYS A 78 -9.78 19.41 9.31
N SER A 79 -9.21 18.75 8.32
CA SER A 79 -9.96 17.93 7.36
C SER A 79 -10.51 16.64 7.99
N TYR A 80 -10.00 16.24 9.16
CA TYR A 80 -10.40 15.02 9.86
C TYR A 80 -10.97 15.34 11.25
N PRO A 81 -12.18 14.85 11.59
CA PRO A 81 -12.78 15.06 12.91
C PRO A 81 -11.96 14.53 14.09
N THR A 82 -11.25 13.40 13.93
CA THR A 82 -10.44 12.81 15.01
C THR A 82 -9.07 12.36 14.50
N ILE A 83 -8.10 12.23 15.43
CA ILE A 83 -6.77 11.67 15.14
C ILE A 83 -6.91 10.28 14.51
N SER A 84 -7.76 9.41 15.07
CA SER A 84 -8.01 8.06 14.55
C SER A 84 -8.44 8.08 13.08
N GLN A 85 -9.38 8.95 12.70
CA GLN A 85 -9.81 9.07 11.30
C GLN A 85 -8.71 9.59 10.38
N HIS A 86 -7.89 10.52 10.86
CA HIS A 86 -6.71 10.99 10.12
C HIS A 86 -5.72 9.84 9.90
N LEU A 87 -5.38 9.09 10.94
CA LEU A 87 -4.45 7.96 10.86
C LEU A 87 -4.98 6.82 9.97
N ILE A 88 -6.27 6.51 10.03
CA ILE A 88 -6.93 5.55 9.12
C ILE A 88 -6.78 6.02 7.66
N SER A 89 -7.03 7.30 7.40
CA SER A 89 -6.88 7.85 6.05
C SER A 89 -5.43 7.78 5.56
N VAL A 90 -4.45 8.09 6.42
CA VAL A 90 -3.02 7.99 6.12
C VAL A 90 -2.63 6.54 5.85
N ALA A 91 -3.09 5.59 6.67
CA ALA A 91 -2.82 4.18 6.48
C ALA A 91 -3.39 3.66 5.15
N GLN A 92 -4.60 4.10 4.77
CA GLN A 92 -5.19 3.79 3.46
C GLN A 92 -4.36 4.39 2.31
N GLN A 93 -3.97 5.66 2.41
CA GLN A 93 -3.18 6.33 1.38
C GLN A 93 -1.80 5.69 1.16
N ASN A 94 -1.23 5.09 2.20
CA ASN A 94 0.12 4.51 2.19
C ASN A 94 0.13 2.97 2.23
N ASN A 95 -1.01 2.31 1.98
CA ASN A 95 -1.15 0.84 2.01
C ASN A 95 -0.63 0.18 3.30
N SER A 96 -0.75 0.86 4.44
CA SER A 96 -0.38 0.34 5.76
C SER A 96 -1.51 -0.52 6.33
N ALA A 97 -1.70 -1.70 5.73
CA ALA A 97 -2.86 -2.56 5.98
C ALA A 97 -2.97 -3.01 7.45
N GLU A 98 -1.84 -3.25 8.12
CA GLU A 98 -1.83 -3.66 9.52
C GLU A 98 -2.37 -2.57 10.44
N ILE A 99 -1.96 -1.33 10.19
CA ILE A 99 -2.42 -0.17 10.95
C ILE A 99 -3.89 0.14 10.65
N TYR A 100 -4.29 0.10 9.38
CA TYR A 100 -5.68 0.30 8.99
C TYR A 100 -6.62 -0.68 9.70
N ASN A 101 -6.30 -1.98 9.66
CA ASN A 101 -7.10 -3.01 10.30
C ASN A 101 -7.14 -2.84 11.82
N TYR A 102 -5.99 -2.53 12.43
CA TYR A 102 -5.91 -2.30 13.87
C TYR A 102 -6.76 -1.10 14.30
N LEU A 103 -6.57 0.07 13.69
CA LEU A 103 -7.32 1.27 14.06
C LEU A 103 -8.82 1.12 13.83
N LYS A 104 -9.22 0.44 12.75
CA LYS A 104 -10.64 0.19 12.48
C LYS A 104 -11.26 -0.77 13.49
N SER A 105 -10.50 -1.78 13.95
CA SER A 105 -10.93 -2.67 15.04
C SER A 105 -11.11 -1.96 16.39
N LEU A 106 -10.52 -0.78 16.58
CA LEU A 106 -10.71 0.03 17.79
C LEU A 106 -11.95 0.92 17.72
N THR A 107 -12.42 1.27 16.52
CA THR A 107 -13.59 2.15 16.33
C THR A 107 -14.91 1.39 16.23
N ASP A 108 -14.85 0.11 15.84
CA ASP A 108 -16.02 -0.76 15.73
C ASP A 108 -16.18 -1.55 17.05
N ASN A 109 -17.15 -1.16 17.88
CA ASN A 109 -17.55 -1.98 19.05
C ASN A 109 -17.96 -3.39 18.57
N GLU A 110 -17.50 -4.42 19.30
CA GLU A 110 -17.70 -5.86 19.07
C GLU A 110 -18.97 -6.25 18.27
N ASP A 111 -18.79 -6.58 16.99
CA ASP A 111 -19.47 -7.66 16.22
C ASP A 111 -19.37 -7.41 14.69
N SER A 112 -18.15 -7.38 14.13
CA SER A 112 -17.94 -7.76 12.72
C SER A 112 -16.46 -7.91 12.37
N LEU A 113 -15.87 -9.05 12.75
CA LEU A 113 -14.77 -9.59 11.94
C LEU A 113 -15.34 -10.01 10.59
N ASN A 114 -15.27 -9.10 9.62
CA ASN A 114 -14.95 -9.32 8.21
C ASN A 114 -15.44 -8.12 7.40
N TYR A 115 -14.55 -7.56 6.58
CA TYR A 115 -14.97 -6.82 5.40
C TYR A 115 -15.79 -7.76 4.50
N LYS A 116 -17.12 -7.73 4.63
CA LYS A 116 -18.04 -8.10 3.56
C LYS A 116 -18.27 -6.84 2.73
N LYS A 117 -18.06 -6.96 1.41
CA LYS A 117 -18.56 -5.99 0.42
C LYS A 117 -20.04 -5.76 0.71
N THR A 118 -20.43 -4.53 1.05
CA THR A 118 -21.82 -4.11 0.92
C THR A 118 -22.05 -3.72 -0.52
N ASP A 119 -22.76 -4.58 -1.23
CA ASP A 119 -23.47 -4.23 -2.46
C ASP A 119 -24.48 -3.13 -2.14
N ASP A 120 -24.25 -1.91 -2.60
CA ASP A 120 -25.34 -0.94 -2.81
C ASP A 120 -25.73 -0.94 -4.28
N LYS A 121 -26.62 -1.89 -4.60
CA LYS A 121 -27.52 -1.75 -5.74
C LYS A 121 -28.74 -0.95 -5.30
N THR A 122 -28.76 0.32 -5.65
CA THR A 122 -30.01 1.02 -5.94
C THR A 122 -29.78 1.98 -7.09
N LYS A 123 -30.25 1.55 -8.27
CA LYS A 123 -30.54 2.44 -9.39
C LYS A 123 -31.69 3.35 -8.97
N ASN A 124 -31.54 4.66 -9.18
CA ASN A 124 -32.44 5.42 -10.04
C ASN A 124 -31.85 6.78 -10.36
N ASP A 125 -31.95 7.14 -11.64
CA ASP A 125 -31.56 8.40 -12.24
C ASP A 125 -32.26 9.59 -11.57
N ASN A 126 -31.50 10.65 -11.30
CA ASN A 126 -31.81 12.01 -11.75
C ASN A 126 -30.60 12.92 -11.51
N ILE A 127 -30.21 13.60 -12.58
CA ILE A 127 -29.18 14.64 -12.64
C ILE A 127 -29.75 15.91 -11.99
N ASP A 128 -29.03 16.46 -11.01
CA ASP A 128 -28.57 17.86 -11.06
C ASP A 128 -27.67 18.24 -9.86
N ASN A 129 -26.45 18.67 -10.23
CA ASN A 129 -25.52 19.63 -9.63
C ASN A 129 -25.37 19.77 -8.10
N ALA A 130 -24.16 19.48 -7.60
CA ALA A 130 -23.15 20.48 -7.23
C ALA A 130 -22.00 19.83 -6.43
N ASN A 131 -20.76 20.08 -6.88
CA ASN A 131 -19.49 19.93 -6.15
C ASN A 131 -19.30 18.61 -5.37
N LYS A 132 -18.86 17.57 -6.07
CA LYS A 132 -18.08 16.50 -5.46
C LYS A 132 -16.64 16.63 -5.92
N ASP A 133 -15.75 16.92 -4.98
CA ASP A 133 -14.35 16.55 -5.10
C ASP A 133 -14.30 15.06 -5.43
N THR A 134 -14.15 14.76 -6.72
CA THR A 134 -13.97 13.40 -7.18
C THR A 134 -12.55 13.00 -6.81
N SER A 135 -12.40 12.41 -5.61
CA SER A 135 -11.28 11.50 -5.39
C SER A 135 -11.39 10.45 -6.48
N ILE A 136 -10.57 10.55 -7.53
CA ILE A 136 -10.46 9.51 -8.55
C ILE A 136 -9.77 8.34 -7.86
N SER A 137 -10.56 7.57 -7.13
CA SER A 137 -10.15 6.31 -6.53
C SER A 137 -9.93 5.34 -7.67
N TYR A 138 -8.66 5.11 -7.99
CA TYR A 138 -8.28 4.10 -8.97
C TYR A 138 -8.68 2.72 -8.46
N TYR A 139 -9.38 1.96 -9.30
CA TYR A 139 -9.71 0.57 -9.02
C TYR A 139 -9.03 -0.34 -10.05
N PRO A 140 -8.17 -1.29 -9.62
CA PRO A 140 -7.45 -2.14 -10.55
C PRO A 140 -8.39 -3.08 -11.31
N LYS A 141 -8.06 -3.29 -12.58
CA LYS A 141 -8.84 -4.16 -13.46
C LYS A 141 -7.94 -5.17 -14.14
N PHE A 142 -8.25 -6.44 -13.96
CA PHE A 142 -7.67 -7.54 -14.72
C PHE A 142 -8.80 -8.49 -15.12
N ILE A 143 -9.09 -8.54 -16.42
CA ILE A 143 -10.24 -9.29 -16.95
C ILE A 143 -9.84 -10.73 -17.27
N CYS A 144 -10.46 -11.70 -16.59
CA CYS A 144 -10.29 -13.10 -16.90
C CYS A 144 -10.74 -13.38 -18.35
N LYS A 145 -9.84 -13.96 -19.17
CA LYS A 145 -10.14 -14.27 -20.58
C LYS A 145 -11.30 -15.26 -20.72
N ASN A 146 -11.47 -16.18 -19.76
CA ASN A 146 -12.48 -17.23 -19.79
C ASN A 146 -13.88 -16.71 -19.40
N CYS A 147 -14.05 -16.21 -18.16
CA CYS A 147 -15.37 -15.79 -17.67
C CYS A 147 -15.67 -14.30 -17.80
N LYS A 148 -14.75 -13.49 -18.36
CA LYS A 148 -14.87 -12.03 -18.54
C LYS A 148 -15.09 -11.21 -17.27
N THR A 149 -14.97 -11.82 -16.09
CA THR A 149 -15.04 -11.10 -14.82
C THR A 149 -13.69 -10.45 -14.50
N ASN A 150 -13.73 -9.36 -13.75
CA ASN A 150 -12.54 -8.79 -13.15
C ASN A 150 -12.11 -9.65 -11.96
N ILE A 151 -10.87 -10.10 -11.95
CA ILE A 151 -10.37 -10.99 -10.89
C ILE A 151 -10.16 -10.25 -9.57
N PHE A 152 -10.02 -8.92 -9.58
CA PHE A 152 -9.99 -8.13 -8.33
C PHE A 152 -11.37 -8.02 -7.66
N ASP A 153 -12.43 -8.23 -8.43
CA ASP A 153 -13.79 -8.29 -7.91
C ASP A 153 -14.14 -9.67 -7.35
N THR A 154 -13.72 -10.71 -8.06
CA THR A 154 -14.10 -12.11 -7.80
C THR A 154 -13.06 -12.92 -7.04
N GLY A 155 -11.84 -12.40 -6.92
CA GLY A 155 -10.68 -13.07 -6.35
C GLY A 155 -9.89 -13.90 -7.36
N PHE A 156 -8.67 -14.25 -6.95
CA PHE A 156 -7.81 -15.22 -7.61
C PHE A 156 -7.15 -16.12 -6.56
N SER A 157 -6.67 -17.29 -6.98
CA SER A 157 -5.97 -18.25 -6.11
C SER A 157 -4.57 -18.53 -6.63
N GLU A 158 -3.61 -18.69 -5.71
CA GLU A 158 -2.23 -19.10 -6.01
C GLU A 158 -2.03 -20.56 -5.59
N SER A 159 -1.33 -21.33 -6.43
CA SER A 159 -1.01 -22.72 -6.11
C SER A 159 0.28 -22.86 -5.31
N GLU A 160 0.23 -23.62 -4.22
CA GLU A 160 1.40 -24.07 -3.46
C GLU A 160 1.63 -25.58 -3.63
N LYS A 161 2.89 -26.00 -3.63
CA LYS A 161 3.30 -27.41 -3.59
C LYS A 161 3.90 -27.71 -2.22
N ILE A 162 3.25 -28.60 -1.48
CA ILE A 162 3.72 -29.08 -0.17
C ILE A 162 4.06 -30.57 -0.30
N ILE A 163 5.24 -30.95 0.17
CA ILE A 163 5.72 -32.35 0.18
C ILE A 163 5.78 -32.80 1.64
N TYR A 164 5.19 -33.95 1.92
CA TYR A 164 5.21 -34.60 3.23
C TYR A 164 5.98 -35.92 3.16
N THR A 165 6.63 -36.28 4.27
CA THR A 165 7.24 -37.60 4.48
C THR A 165 6.83 -38.13 5.85
N TYR A 166 6.76 -39.46 5.99
CA TYR A 166 6.45 -40.08 7.27
C TYR A 166 7.69 -40.08 8.18
N SER A 167 7.51 -39.63 9.43
CA SER A 167 8.51 -39.70 10.48
C SER A 167 8.23 -40.90 11.39
N PRO A 168 9.08 -41.96 11.37
CA PRO A 168 8.94 -43.08 12.29
C PRO A 168 9.12 -42.67 13.77
N GLU A 169 9.93 -41.63 14.02
CA GLU A 169 10.26 -41.14 15.37
C GLU A 169 9.05 -40.48 16.05
N GLU A 170 8.28 -39.69 15.30
CA GLU A 170 7.07 -39.03 15.79
C GLU A 170 5.79 -39.83 15.49
N ASN A 171 5.93 -40.98 14.79
CA ASN A 171 4.83 -41.78 14.26
C ASN A 171 3.76 -40.93 13.54
N SER A 172 4.20 -39.96 12.76
CA SER A 172 3.34 -38.94 12.15
C SER A 172 3.88 -38.49 10.78
N VAL A 173 3.05 -37.79 10.00
CA VAL A 173 3.49 -37.15 8.74
C VAL A 173 4.11 -35.79 9.03
N LYS A 174 5.26 -35.52 8.43
CA LYS A 174 6.00 -34.26 8.58
C LYS A 174 6.16 -33.57 7.25
N GLU A 175 5.90 -32.27 7.22
CA GLU A 175 6.19 -31.43 6.07
C GLU A 175 7.71 -31.40 5.84
N THR A 176 8.12 -31.71 4.61
CA THR A 176 9.53 -31.74 4.20
C THR A 176 9.89 -30.51 3.36
N SER A 177 8.95 -30.00 2.57
CA SER A 177 9.16 -28.79 1.80
C SER A 177 7.83 -28.14 1.41
N ARG A 178 7.84 -26.82 1.30
CA ARG A 178 6.77 -26.01 0.70
C ARG A 178 7.37 -25.06 -0.32
N ALA A 179 6.75 -24.98 -1.49
CA ALA A 179 7.16 -24.10 -2.57
C ALA A 179 5.95 -23.45 -3.23
N ARG A 180 6.01 -22.13 -3.45
CA ARG A 180 5.03 -21.43 -4.28
C ARG A 180 5.25 -21.81 -5.74
N MET A 181 4.16 -22.05 -6.46
CA MET A 181 4.22 -22.45 -7.87
C MET A 181 3.97 -21.28 -8.82
N ASN A 182 3.70 -20.08 -8.31
CA ASN A 182 3.35 -18.87 -9.07
C ASN A 182 2.27 -19.13 -10.15
N LYS A 183 1.40 -20.11 -9.91
CA LYS A 183 0.28 -20.45 -10.79
C LYS A 183 -0.97 -19.82 -10.23
N ILE A 184 -1.46 -18.81 -10.92
CA ILE A 184 -2.66 -18.08 -10.55
C ILE A 184 -3.86 -18.61 -11.33
N SER A 185 -4.98 -18.79 -10.63
CA SER A 185 -6.26 -19.15 -11.23
C SER A 185 -7.34 -18.13 -10.87
N CYS A 186 -8.30 -17.90 -11.76
CA CYS A 186 -9.46 -17.05 -11.46
C CYS A 186 -10.40 -17.78 -10.49
N SER A 187 -10.78 -17.14 -9.37
CA SER A 187 -11.66 -17.78 -8.37
C SER A 187 -13.11 -17.95 -8.84
N ASN A 188 -13.54 -17.19 -9.86
CA ASN A 188 -14.89 -17.33 -10.41
C ASN A 188 -15.08 -18.56 -11.30
N CYS A 189 -14.07 -18.92 -12.11
CA CYS A 189 -14.17 -20.01 -13.10
C CYS A 189 -13.07 -21.05 -13.01
N ASN A 190 -12.22 -20.98 -11.98
CA ASN A 190 -11.11 -21.90 -11.67
C ASN A 190 -10.12 -22.14 -12.82
N THR A 191 -10.09 -21.24 -13.80
CA THR A 191 -9.25 -21.38 -14.99
C THR A 191 -7.90 -20.74 -14.71
N PRO A 192 -6.78 -21.43 -15.01
CA PRO A 192 -5.45 -20.86 -14.83
C PRO A 192 -5.25 -19.63 -15.73
N LEU A 193 -4.63 -18.60 -15.17
CA LEU A 193 -4.28 -17.37 -15.87
C LEU A 193 -2.86 -17.53 -16.42
N GLU A 194 -2.74 -17.64 -17.74
CA GLU A 194 -1.44 -17.80 -18.41
C GLU A 194 -0.58 -16.54 -18.29
N ASN A 195 0.70 -16.73 -17.98
CA ASN A 195 1.72 -15.67 -17.86
C ASN A 195 1.39 -14.57 -16.85
N VAL A 196 0.57 -14.90 -15.83
CA VAL A 196 0.24 -13.99 -14.73
C VAL A 196 0.89 -14.50 -13.45
N THR A 197 1.70 -13.66 -12.82
CA THR A 197 2.29 -13.89 -11.49
C THR A 197 1.65 -12.94 -10.47
N LEU A 198 1.87 -13.23 -9.19
CA LEU A 198 1.33 -12.41 -8.11
C LEU A 198 1.89 -10.98 -8.16
N GLU A 199 3.18 -10.87 -8.44
CA GLU A 199 3.90 -9.60 -8.63
C GLU A 199 3.27 -8.73 -9.73
N ILE A 200 2.85 -9.34 -10.85
CA ILE A 200 2.16 -8.61 -11.93
C ILE A 200 0.82 -8.06 -11.41
N LEU A 201 0.04 -8.87 -10.70
CA LEU A 201 -1.25 -8.42 -10.15
C LEU A 201 -1.09 -7.33 -9.10
N GLU A 202 -0.10 -7.45 -8.21
CA GLU A 202 0.23 -6.41 -7.22
C GLU A 202 0.68 -5.11 -7.88
N SER A 203 1.44 -5.20 -8.99
CA SER A 203 1.85 -4.01 -9.75
C SER A 203 0.66 -3.26 -10.35
N LEU A 204 -0.42 -3.96 -10.71
CA LEU A 204 -1.63 -3.33 -11.24
C LEU A 204 -2.36 -2.50 -10.17
N CYS A 205 -2.28 -2.89 -8.90
CA CYS A 205 -2.93 -2.16 -7.80
C CYS A 205 -2.36 -0.76 -7.57
N SER A 206 -1.13 -0.52 -8.03
CA SER A 206 -0.39 0.74 -7.84
C SER A 206 0.08 1.35 -9.16
N ILE A 207 -0.49 0.93 -10.29
CA ILE A 207 -0.03 1.33 -11.64
C ILE A 207 -0.08 2.85 -11.86
N GLN A 208 -0.99 3.53 -11.18
CA GLN A 208 -1.16 4.97 -11.17
C GLN A 208 -0.08 5.71 -10.38
N ASN A 209 0.71 5.02 -9.55
CA ASN A 209 1.73 5.63 -8.70
C ASN A 209 3.13 5.44 -9.27
N CYS A 210 4.01 6.42 -9.07
CA CYS A 210 5.42 6.26 -9.40
C CYS A 210 6.04 5.10 -8.59
N SER A 211 6.76 4.20 -9.26
CA SER A 211 7.43 3.06 -8.60
C SER A 211 8.54 3.46 -7.62
N LYS A 212 9.04 4.70 -7.69
CA LYS A 212 10.11 5.21 -6.82
C LYS A 212 9.61 6.12 -5.71
N CYS A 213 8.86 7.16 -6.06
CA CYS A 213 8.40 8.18 -5.09
C CYS A 213 6.93 8.04 -4.68
N PHE A 214 6.22 7.04 -5.21
CA PHE A 214 4.81 6.74 -4.92
C PHE A 214 3.82 7.88 -5.20
N THR A 215 4.27 8.98 -5.80
CA THR A 215 3.40 10.07 -6.25
C THR A 215 2.42 9.55 -7.29
N ASN A 216 1.14 9.88 -7.13
CA ASN A 216 0.11 9.57 -8.11
C ASN A 216 0.39 10.32 -9.42
N LEU A 217 0.68 9.59 -10.48
CA LEU A 217 1.06 10.10 -11.80
C LEU A 217 -0.11 10.78 -12.54
N THR A 218 -1.37 10.51 -12.18
CA THR A 218 -2.52 11.26 -12.74
C THR A 218 -2.60 12.68 -12.20
N ILE A 219 -1.97 12.95 -11.06
CA ILE A 219 -1.96 14.24 -10.38
C ILE A 219 -0.61 14.93 -10.56
N GLY A 220 0.48 14.22 -10.24
CA GLY A 220 1.85 14.71 -10.37
C GLY A 220 2.32 14.80 -11.83
N GLY A 221 1.67 14.10 -12.74
CA GLY A 221 1.97 14.13 -14.17
C GLY A 221 3.11 13.20 -14.59
N ILE A 222 3.26 13.08 -15.91
CA ILE A 222 4.32 12.34 -16.59
C ILE A 222 4.95 13.28 -17.62
N THR A 223 6.28 13.36 -17.63
CA THR A 223 7.06 14.14 -18.58
C THR A 223 7.71 13.24 -19.63
N ASP A 224 7.69 13.64 -20.89
CA ASP A 224 8.47 13.01 -21.95
C ASP A 224 9.87 13.64 -22.07
N LYS A 225 10.85 12.81 -22.40
CA LYS A 225 12.22 13.21 -22.68
C LYS A 225 12.63 12.66 -24.02
N VAL A 226 12.86 13.56 -24.97
CA VAL A 226 13.25 13.21 -26.33
C VAL A 226 14.77 13.30 -26.46
N LYS A 227 15.41 12.18 -26.77
CA LYS A 227 16.81 12.14 -27.14
C LYS A 227 16.97 12.64 -28.57
N MET A 228 17.74 13.72 -28.75
CA MET A 228 18.03 14.29 -30.07
C MET A 228 19.38 13.81 -30.58
N ILE A 229 19.47 13.51 -31.88
CA ILE A 229 20.72 13.27 -32.61
C ILE A 229 20.90 14.37 -33.64
N PHE A 230 22.13 14.84 -33.80
CA PHE A 230 22.47 15.77 -34.86
C PHE A 230 22.64 15.02 -36.19
N ASP A 231 21.92 15.45 -37.23
CA ASP A 231 22.08 14.95 -38.59
C ASP A 231 22.90 15.94 -39.42
N ASP A 232 24.14 15.55 -39.72
CA ASP A 232 25.11 16.35 -40.49
C ASP A 232 24.65 16.64 -41.93
N LYS A 233 23.75 15.84 -42.51
CA LYS A 233 23.29 16.02 -43.90
C LYS A 233 22.31 17.17 -44.03
N ILE A 234 21.48 17.37 -43.01
CA ILE A 234 20.46 18.43 -42.97
C ILE A 234 20.80 19.54 -41.97
N ASN A 235 21.95 19.42 -41.29
CA ASN A 235 22.50 20.37 -40.33
C ASN A 235 21.50 20.73 -39.21
N LYS A 236 20.79 19.73 -38.69
CA LYS A 236 19.71 19.88 -37.70
C LYS A 236 19.68 18.72 -36.71
N PHE A 237 19.14 18.97 -35.52
CA PHE A 237 18.80 17.93 -34.55
C PHE A 237 17.48 17.24 -34.92
N ILE A 238 17.50 15.92 -34.96
CA ILE A 238 16.33 15.06 -35.17
C ILE A 238 16.05 14.19 -33.94
N PRO A 239 14.79 13.88 -33.64
CA PRO A 239 14.45 12.99 -32.53
C PRO A 239 14.87 11.55 -32.83
N GLN A 240 15.56 10.91 -31.88
CA GLN A 240 15.95 9.49 -31.94
C GLN A 240 14.97 8.60 -31.16
N SER A 241 14.64 8.98 -29.93
CA SER A 241 13.83 8.16 -29.03
C SER A 241 13.19 9.01 -27.94
N THR A 242 11.99 8.61 -27.49
CA THR A 242 11.28 9.26 -26.37
C THR A 242 11.23 8.32 -25.18
N THR A 243 11.55 8.84 -23.99
CA THR A 243 11.34 8.15 -22.71
C THR A 243 10.36 8.93 -21.86
N TYR A 244 9.58 8.23 -21.03
CA TYR A 244 8.60 8.84 -20.14
C TYR A 244 9.07 8.74 -18.70
N HIS A 245 8.91 9.82 -17.94
CA HIS A 245 9.43 9.98 -16.59
C HIS A 245 8.37 10.54 -15.65
N CYS A 246 8.43 10.16 -14.38
CA CYS A 246 7.64 10.80 -13.33
C CYS A 246 8.07 12.26 -13.16
N SER A 247 7.14 13.21 -13.26
CA SER A 247 7.46 14.64 -13.13
C SER A 247 8.06 15.03 -11.79
N ASN A 248 7.78 14.25 -10.73
CA ASN A 248 8.20 14.58 -9.37
C ASN A 248 9.64 14.13 -9.05
N CYS A 249 10.04 12.91 -9.46
CA CYS A 249 11.33 12.33 -9.09
C CYS A 249 12.19 11.88 -10.28
N ASP A 250 11.74 12.17 -11.50
CA ASP A 250 12.41 11.84 -12.77
C ASP A 250 12.64 10.35 -13.03
N ASN A 251 11.97 9.47 -12.27
CA ASN A 251 12.07 8.03 -12.46
C ASN A 251 11.39 7.59 -13.77
N ILE A 252 12.03 6.66 -14.49
CA ILE A 252 11.50 6.14 -15.77
C ILE A 252 10.21 5.37 -15.52
N ILE A 253 9.19 5.66 -16.34
CA ILE A 253 7.90 4.95 -16.34
C ILE A 253 8.08 3.59 -17.02
N ASN A 254 7.66 2.52 -16.35
CA ASN A 254 7.79 1.16 -16.86
C ASN A 254 6.74 0.83 -17.95
N GLU A 255 6.94 -0.27 -18.69
CA GLU A 255 6.07 -0.65 -19.81
C GLU A 255 4.61 -0.89 -19.42
N ASN A 256 4.35 -1.48 -18.25
CA ASN A 256 2.98 -1.69 -17.77
C ASN A 256 2.27 -0.35 -17.57
N GLN A 257 2.96 0.62 -16.96
CA GLN A 257 2.45 1.97 -16.76
C GLN A 257 2.25 2.71 -18.08
N LYS A 258 3.18 2.61 -19.03
CA LYS A 258 2.99 3.21 -20.38
C LYS A 258 1.73 2.69 -21.04
N ASN A 259 1.53 1.37 -21.04
CA ASN A 259 0.33 0.73 -21.59
C ASN A 259 -0.95 1.22 -20.90
N PHE A 260 -0.91 1.43 -19.58
CA PHE A 260 -2.05 1.93 -18.82
C PHE A 260 -2.39 3.40 -19.15
N PHE A 261 -1.37 4.25 -19.27
CA PHE A 261 -1.55 5.68 -19.57
C PHE A 261 -1.70 6.00 -21.07
N GLY A 262 -1.49 5.01 -21.95
CA GLY A 262 -1.57 5.20 -23.41
C GLY A 262 -0.42 6.03 -23.98
N LEU A 263 0.78 5.87 -23.44
CA LEU A 263 2.01 6.61 -23.80
C LEU A 263 2.85 5.90 -24.86
#